data_AF-A0A7V9VA91-F1
#
_entry.id   AF-A0A7V9VA91-F1
#
_cell.length_a   1.000
_cell.length_b   1.000
_cell.length_c   1.000
_cell.angle_alpha   90.00
_cell.angle_beta   90.00
_cell.angle_gamma   90.00
#
_symmetry.space_group_name_H-M   'P 1'
#
loop_
_entity.id
_entity.type
_entity.pdbx_description
1 polymer ?
#
loop_
_entity_poly.entity_id
_entity_poly.type
_entity_poly.pdbx_seq_one_letter_code
_entity_poly.pdbx_strand_id
1 'polypeptide(L)' 'MTSGYTQPSREDDPVHTVRTIARIAQIIIELRDEYVDRPRIDILRQIDQRLQDISGLREQLHERMEHHRHEE' A
#
# COMPACT_ATOMS: atom_id res chain seq x y z
N MET A 1 4.04 -4.99 -40.05
CA MET A 1 3.46 -3.97 -39.14
C MET A 1 3.64 -4.51 -37.73
N THR A 2 4.69 -4.07 -37.05
CA THR A 2 5.05 -4.52 -35.70
C THR A 2 4.10 -3.88 -34.69
N SER A 3 3.31 -4.70 -34.01
CA SER A 3 2.40 -4.27 -32.95
C SER A 3 3.22 -3.63 -31.83
N GLY A 4 3.04 -2.32 -31.64
CA GLY A 4 3.61 -1.58 -30.53
C GLY A 4 2.96 -2.03 -29.23
N TYR A 5 3.55 -3.03 -28.58
CA TYR A 5 3.28 -3.30 -27.17
C TYR A 5 4.02 -2.24 -26.37
N THR A 6 3.32 -1.14 -26.07
CA THR A 6 3.79 -0.15 -25.10
C THR A 6 3.94 -0.86 -23.76
N GLN A 7 5.17 -1.04 -23.29
CA GLN A 7 5.44 -1.53 -21.95
C GLN A 7 4.76 -0.56 -20.97
N PRO A 8 3.78 -0.99 -20.15
CA PRO A 8 3.23 -0.12 -19.14
C PRO A 8 4.39 0.33 -18.26
N SER A 9 4.56 1.64 -18.15
CA SER A 9 5.45 2.28 -17.18
C SER A 9 5.25 1.55 -15.85
N ARG A 10 6.33 0.95 -15.30
CA ARG A 10 6.29 0.24 -14.01
C ARG A 10 5.72 1.06 -12.86
N GLU A 11 5.65 2.37 -13.04
CA GLU A 11 5.17 3.35 -12.07
C GLU A 11 3.64 3.34 -11.91
N ASP A 12 2.90 2.89 -12.93
CA ASP A 12 1.43 2.86 -12.94
C ASP A 12 0.83 1.46 -12.70
N ASP A 13 1.64 0.44 -12.40
CA ASP A 13 1.12 -0.91 -12.16
C ASP A 13 0.34 -0.98 -10.84
N PRO A 14 -1.00 -1.21 -10.84
CA PRO A 14 -1.81 -1.31 -9.62
C PRO A 14 -1.32 -2.44 -8.69
N VAL A 15 -0.60 -3.43 -9.22
CA VAL A 15 0.03 -4.49 -8.43
C VAL A 15 1.07 -3.92 -7.44
N HIS A 16 1.74 -2.81 -7.78
CA HIS A 16 2.67 -2.16 -6.87
C HIS A 16 1.96 -1.65 -5.60
N THR A 17 0.85 -0.94 -5.76
CA THR A 17 0.05 -0.41 -4.64
C THR A 17 -0.44 -1.53 -3.73
N VAL A 18 -0.99 -2.60 -4.31
CA VAL A 18 -1.48 -3.77 -3.55
C VAL A 18 -0.35 -4.44 -2.77
N ARG A 19 0.82 -4.64 -3.39
CA ARG A 19 2.01 -5.22 -2.73
C ARG A 19 2.52 -4.34 -1.59
N THR A 20 2.52 -3.02 -1.78
CA THR A 20 2.96 -2.07 -0.76
C THR A 20 1.99 -2.08 0.43
N ILE A 21 0.68 -2.11 0.21
CA ILE A 21 -0.32 -2.27 1.28
C ILE A 21 -0.06 -3.56 2.07
N ALA A 22 0.13 -4.69 1.39
CA ALA A 22 0.40 -5.97 2.05
C ALA A 22 1.68 -5.94 2.90
N ARG A 23 2.75 -5.33 2.39
CA ARG A 23 4.01 -5.16 3.13
C ARG A 23 3.81 -4.31 4.40
N ILE A 24 3.08 -3.19 4.31
CA ILE A 24 2.86 -2.33 5.49
C ILE A 24 1.96 -3.02 6.52
N ALA A 25 0.93 -3.75 6.08
CA ALA A 25 0.08 -4.54 6.97
C ALA A 25 0.91 -5.57 7.76
N GLN A 26 1.86 -6.24 7.11
CA GLN A 26 2.77 -7.17 7.77
C GLN A 26 3.64 -6.48 8.84
N ILE A 27 4.18 -5.29 8.56
CA ILE A 27 4.93 -4.50 9.53
C ILE A 27 4.07 -4.13 10.75
N ILE A 28 2.79 -3.77 10.53
CA ILE A 28 1.87 -3.43 11.63
C ILE A 28 1.62 -4.65 12.53
N ILE A 29 1.51 -5.86 11.97
CA ILE A 29 1.36 -7.09 12.75
C ILE A 29 2.59 -7.32 13.63
N GLU A 30 3.79 -7.15 13.06
CA GLU A 30 5.06 -7.29 13.81
C GLU A 30 5.17 -6.26 14.94
N LEU A 31 4.84 -5.00 14.67
CA LEU A 31 4.81 -3.95 15.70
C LEU A 31 3.76 -4.21 16.78
N ARG A 32 2.61 -4.78 16.42
CA ARG A 32 1.57 -5.20 17.38
C ARG A 32 2.13 -6.27 18.30
N ASP A 33 2.74 -7.32 17.73
CA ASP A 33 3.33 -8.41 18.50
C ASP A 33 4.41 -7.89 19.45
N GLU A 34 5.27 -6.97 18.97
CA GLU A 34 6.29 -6.31 19.78
C GLU A 34 5.70 -5.47 20.91
N TYR A 35 4.64 -4.69 20.65
CA TYR A 35 3.98 -3.89 21.69
C TYR A 35 3.36 -4.76 22.78
N VAL A 36 2.77 -5.90 22.41
CA VAL A 36 2.18 -6.85 23.35
C VAL A 36 3.25 -7.50 24.23
N ASP A 37 4.41 -7.87 23.66
CA ASP A 37 5.55 -8.40 24.44
C ASP A 37 6.19 -7.32 25.33
N ARG A 38 6.42 -6.12 24.78
CA ARG A 38 7.15 -5.02 25.42
C ARG A 38 6.50 -3.66 25.11
N PRO A 39 5.52 -3.23 25.93
CA PRO A 39 4.80 -2.00 25.69
C PRO A 39 5.71 -0.77 25.72
N ARG A 40 5.81 -0.07 24.59
CA ARG A 40 6.56 1.19 24.49
C ARG A 40 5.87 2.21 23.57
N ILE A 41 5.97 3.49 23.92
CA ILE A 41 5.29 4.58 23.22
C ILE A 41 5.82 4.79 21.79
N ASP A 42 7.09 4.50 21.55
CA ASP A 42 7.70 4.57 20.22
C ASP A 42 7.08 3.54 19.27
N ILE A 43 6.73 2.34 19.75
CA ILE A 43 6.04 1.33 18.93
C ILE A 43 4.64 1.82 18.54
N LEU A 44 3.90 2.44 19.46
CA LEU A 44 2.59 3.04 19.14
C LEU A 44 2.71 4.14 18.09
N ARG A 45 3.74 5.00 18.18
CA ARG A 45 4.02 6.02 17.16
C ARG A 45 4.36 5.41 15.80
N GLN A 46 5.10 4.30 15.79
CA GLN A 46 5.40 3.59 14.55
C GLN A 46 4.14 2.97 13.93
N ILE A 47 3.26 2.36 14.73
CA ILE A 47 1.97 1.84 14.27
C ILE A 47 1.13 2.98 13.67
N ASP A 48 1.03 4.12 14.37
CA ASP A 48 0.28 5.29 13.88
C ASP A 48 0.81 5.78 12.53
N GLN A 49 2.13 5.92 12.37
CA GLN A 49 2.73 6.29 11.09
C GLN A 49 2.38 5.31 9.97
N ARG A 50 2.45 3.99 10.23
CA ARG A 50 2.12 2.97 9.22
C ARG A 50 0.64 2.99 8.84
N LEU A 51 -0.25 3.34 9.76
CA LEU A 51 -1.68 3.53 9.46
C LEU A 51 -1.93 4.78 8.61
N GLN A 52 -1.17 5.86 8.83
CA GLN A 52 -1.18 7.03 7.94
C GLN A 52 -0.69 6.65 6.53
N ASP A 53 0.40 5.88 6.44
CA ASP A 53 0.94 5.40 5.16
C ASP A 53 -0.12 4.55 4.40
N ILE A 54 -0.83 3.65 5.09
CA ILE A 54 -1.94 2.87 4.51
C ILE A 54 -3.10 3.77 4.06
N SER A 55 -3.42 4.82 4.82
CA SER A 55 -4.50 5.74 4.46
C SER A 55 -4.20 6.46 3.14
N GLY A 56 -2.96 6.89 2.93
CA GLY A 56 -2.52 7.45 1.64
C GLY A 56 -2.59 6.42 0.50
N LEU A 57 -2.18 5.17 0.74
CA LEU A 57 -2.30 4.10 -0.27
C LEU A 57 -3.76 3.75 -0.59
N ARG A 58 -4.68 3.88 0.38
CA ARG A 58 -6.11 3.68 0.17
C ARG A 58 -6.68 4.72 -0.80
N GLU A 59 -6.28 5.97 -0.67
CA GLU A 59 -6.70 7.05 -1.58
C GLU A 59 -6.25 6.74 -3.01
N GLN A 60 -4.98 6.38 -3.21
CA GLN A 60 -4.50 6.03 -4.54
C GLN A 60 -5.12 4.74 -5.10
N LEU A 61 -5.51 3.80 -4.23
CA LEU A 61 -6.25 2.60 -4.66
C LEU A 61 -7.64 3.00 -5.16
N HIS A 62 -8.32 3.91 -4.46
CA HIS A 62 -9.64 4.41 -4.86
C HIS A 62 -9.59 5.15 -6.20
N GLU A 63 -8.59 6.02 -6.40
CA GLU A 63 -8.38 6.70 -7.69
C GLU A 63 -8.22 5.70 -8.83
N ARG A 64 -7.40 4.66 -8.65
CA ARG A 64 -7.21 3.61 -9.65
C ARG A 64 -8.47 2.79 -9.93
N MET A 65 -9.28 2.52 -8.90
CA MET A 65 -10.57 1.84 -9.07
C MET A 65 -11.54 2.67 -9.93
N GLU A 66 -11.61 3.99 -9.71
CA GLU A 66 -12.45 4.86 -10.53
C GLU A 66 -11.92 4.96 -11.98
N HIS A 67 -10.59 5.02 -12.16
CA HIS A 67 -10.00 4.95 -13.51
C HIS A 67 -10.36 3.66 -14.25
N HIS A 68 -10.22 2.50 -13.62
CA HIS A 68 -10.60 1.22 -14.25
C HIS A 68 -12.09 1.13 -14.56
N ARG A 69 -12.97 1.65 -13.68
CA ARG A 69 -14.43 1.70 -13.94
C ARG A 69 -14.77 2.49 -15.21
N HIS A 70 -13.99 3.51 -15.55
CA HIS A 70 -14.21 4.32 -16.76
C HIS A 70 -13.66 3.68 -18.05
N GLU A 71 -12.84 2.64 -17.94
CA GLU A 71 -12.28 1.89 -19.07
C GLU A 71 -13.12 0.67 -19.49
N GLU A 72 -14.06 0.23 -18.63
CA GLU A 72 -15.05 -0.83 -18.89
C GLU A 72 -16.31 -0.31 -19.59
#